data_AF-A0A2P2J1H3-F1
#
_entry.id   AF-A0A2P2J1H3-F1
#
_cell.length_a   1.000
_cell.length_b   1.000
_cell.length_c   1.000
_cell.angle_alpha   90.00
_cell.angle_beta   90.00
_cell.angle_gamma   90.00
#
_symmetry.space_group_name_H-M   'P 1'
#
loop_
_entity.id
_entity.type
_entity.pdbx_description
1 polymer ?
#
loop_
_entity_poly.entity_id
_entity_poly.type
_entity_poly.pdbx_seq_one_letter_code
_entity_poly.pdbx_strand_id
1 'polypeptide(L)'
;MIHLGWITGVIGMLVVTALSLYASTLPVKFHELGGRRHIRFRDLAGYIYGKKGYFTVWTLQYINLFMINIGFIILAGSALKDVYTLFNNDDGLKLSYCNLIAGFACFMFAIFIPHLSALRVWLGFSAFLSLIYITVATVLSVKDGKLIF
;
A
#
# COMPACT_ATOMS: atom_id res chain seq x y z
N MET A 1 2.81 7.69 -19.16
CA MET A 1 2.06 8.64 -20.00
C MET A 1 0.93 9.23 -19.16
N ILE A 2 1.04 10.50 -18.78
CA ILE A 2 0.21 11.17 -17.76
C ILE A 2 -1.19 11.41 -18.34
N HIS A 3 -2.17 10.56 -17.99
CA HIS A 3 -3.53 10.63 -18.56
C HIS A 3 -4.47 11.59 -17.82
N LEU A 4 -4.09 12.12 -16.66
CA LEU A 4 -4.82 13.16 -15.94
C LEU A 4 -3.90 14.36 -15.73
N GLY A 5 -4.31 15.54 -16.20
CA GLY A 5 -3.61 16.79 -15.89
C GLY A 5 -3.44 16.96 -14.38
N TRP A 6 -2.42 17.73 -13.96
CA TRP A 6 -2.04 17.92 -12.56
C TRP A 6 -3.22 18.23 -11.64
N ILE A 7 -4.14 19.08 -12.09
CA ILE A 7 -5.35 19.47 -11.35
C ILE A 7 -6.27 18.27 -11.11
N THR A 8 -6.57 17.48 -12.14
CA THR A 8 -7.42 16.28 -12.02
C THR A 8 -6.77 15.22 -11.15
N GLY A 9 -5.43 15.11 -11.19
CA GLY A 9 -4.67 14.23 -10.30
C GLY A 9 -4.81 14.61 -8.84
N VAL A 10 -4.63 15.89 -8.50
CA VAL A 10 -4.77 16.40 -7.12
C VAL A 10 -6.21 16.23 -6.60
N ILE A 11 -7.21 16.59 -7.40
CA ILE A 11 -8.61 16.41 -7.05
C ILE A 11 -8.93 14.93 -6.85
N GLY A 12 -8.48 14.06 -7.76
CA GLY A 12 -8.67 12.61 -7.65
C GLY A 12 -8.06 12.04 -6.37
N MET A 13 -6.83 12.44 -6.01
CA MET A 13 -6.20 12.04 -4.76
C MET A 13 -7.00 12.49 -3.54
N LEU A 14 -7.45 13.75 -3.49
CA LEU A 14 -8.26 14.27 -2.39
C LEU A 14 -9.57 13.49 -2.23
N VAL A 15 -10.27 13.19 -3.33
CA VAL A 15 -11.51 12.41 -3.32
C VAL A 15 -11.26 10.99 -2.82
N VAL A 16 -10.23 10.31 -3.33
CA VAL A 16 -9.88 8.96 -2.88
C VAL A 16 -9.48 8.94 -1.41
N THR A 17 -8.74 9.94 -0.93
CA THR A 17 -8.38 10.08 0.50
C THR A 17 -9.63 10.30 1.36
N ALA A 18 -10.54 11.19 0.95
CA ALA A 18 -11.78 11.43 1.68
C ALA A 18 -12.66 10.17 1.75
N LEU A 19 -12.82 9.47 0.62
CA LEU A 19 -13.56 8.20 0.56
C LEU A 19 -12.90 7.12 1.43
N SER A 20 -11.57 7.03 1.42
CA SER A 20 -10.82 6.09 2.26
C SER A 20 -11.02 6.38 3.75
N LEU A 21 -10.91 7.64 4.16
CA LEU A 21 -11.15 8.05 5.54
C LEU A 21 -12.58 7.76 5.98
N TYR A 22 -13.56 8.06 5.12
CA TYR A 22 -14.96 7.72 5.39
C TYR A 22 -15.14 6.21 5.56
N ALA A 23 -14.59 5.40 4.66
CA ALA A 23 -14.59 3.94 4.73
C ALA A 23 -13.93 3.40 6.01
N SER A 24 -12.86 4.04 6.50
CA SER A 24 -12.21 3.67 7.76
C SER A 24 -13.06 3.98 9.01
N THR A 25 -13.97 4.95 8.96
CA THR A 25 -14.86 5.30 10.10
C THR A 25 -16.12 4.43 10.16
N LEU A 26 -16.54 3.82 9.06
CA LEU A 26 -17.73 2.96 8.97
C LEU A 26 -17.70 1.78 9.97
N PRO A 27 -16.61 1.00 10.12
CA PRO A 27 -16.54 -0.10 11.09
C PRO A 27 -16.75 0.32 12.53
N VAL A 28 -16.25 1.51 12.89
CA VAL A 28 -16.32 2.05 14.25
C VAL A 28 -17.75 2.40 14.61
N LYS A 29 -18.51 2.97 13.67
CA LYS A 29 -19.93 3.31 13.86
C LYS A 29 -20.83 2.09 13.99
N PHE A 30 -20.42 0.95 13.43
CA PHE A 30 -21.16 -0.30 13.45
C PHE A 30 -20.62 -1.30 14.50
N HIS A 31 -19.72 -0.87 15.38
CA HIS A 31 -19.07 -1.73 16.38
C HIS A 31 -20.03 -2.28 17.45
N GLU A 32 -21.21 -1.67 17.64
CA GLU A 32 -22.23 -2.08 18.63
C GLU A 32 -23.64 -2.29 18.04
N LEU A 33 -23.76 -2.94 16.88
CA LEU A 33 -25.06 -3.44 16.43
C LEU A 33 -25.41 -4.76 17.13
N GLY A 34 -26.42 -4.72 18.00
CA GLY A 34 -27.03 -5.92 18.58
C GLY A 34 -26.33 -6.51 19.81
N GLY A 35 -25.57 -5.71 20.59
CA GLY A 35 -25.03 -6.16 21.88
C GLY A 35 -23.89 -7.21 21.81
N ARG A 36 -23.28 -7.40 20.64
CA ARG A 36 -22.12 -8.28 20.41
C ARG A 36 -21.02 -7.48 19.70
N ARG A 37 -19.80 -7.44 20.26
CA ARG A 37 -18.62 -6.83 19.63
C ARG A 37 -18.27 -7.54 18.32
N HIS A 38 -18.65 -6.98 17.19
CA HIS A 38 -18.25 -7.47 15.87
C HIS A 38 -16.98 -6.74 15.43
N ILE A 39 -15.84 -7.41 15.64
CA ILE A 39 -14.50 -6.84 15.43
C ILE A 39 -14.02 -6.98 13.96
N ARG A 40 -14.79 -7.66 13.08
CA ARG A 40 -14.43 -7.92 11.68
C ARG A 40 -15.53 -7.50 10.69
N PHE A 41 -15.12 -6.77 9.64
CA PHE A 41 -15.95 -6.36 8.48
C PHE A 41 -16.79 -7.51 7.88
N ARG A 42 -16.23 -8.72 7.89
CA ARG A 42 -16.84 -9.91 7.32
C ARG A 42 -18.07 -10.39 8.09
N ASP A 43 -18.03 -10.31 9.41
CA ASP A 43 -19.15 -10.71 10.27
C ASP A 43 -20.24 -9.62 10.28
N LEU A 44 -19.85 -8.35 10.16
CA LEU A 44 -20.78 -7.23 10.00
C LEU A 44 -21.54 -7.29 8.66
N ALA A 45 -20.84 -7.56 7.56
CA ALA A 45 -21.46 -7.75 6.25
C ALA A 45 -22.34 -9.00 6.20
N GLY A 46 -21.96 -10.07 6.90
CA GLY A 46 -22.78 -11.26 7.09
C GLY A 46 -24.06 -10.99 7.88
N TYR A 47 -24.00 -10.10 8.87
CA TYR A 47 -25.16 -9.71 9.68
C TYR A 47 -26.15 -8.82 8.92
N ILE A 48 -25.66 -7.85 8.14
CA ILE A 48 -26.51 -6.88 7.41
C ILE A 48 -27.02 -7.43 6.07
N TYR A 49 -26.16 -8.10 5.30
CA TYR A 49 -26.46 -8.57 3.94
C TYR A 49 -26.62 -10.09 3.83
N GLY A 50 -26.55 -10.81 4.96
CA GLY A 50 -26.66 -12.27 5.00
C GLY A 50 -25.42 -13.01 4.46
N LYS A 51 -25.56 -14.32 4.26
CA LYS A 51 -24.48 -15.25 3.87
C LYS A 51 -23.76 -14.85 2.57
N LYS A 52 -24.46 -14.18 1.64
CA LYS A 52 -23.90 -13.68 0.38
C LYS A 52 -22.95 -12.49 0.60
N GLY A 53 -23.32 -11.53 1.44
CA GLY A 53 -22.46 -10.39 1.79
C GLY A 53 -21.18 -10.80 2.51
N TYR A 54 -21.28 -11.79 3.41
CA TYR A 54 -20.11 -12.41 4.05
C TYR A 54 -19.11 -12.94 3.02
N PHE A 55 -19.58 -13.71 2.04
CA PHE A 55 -18.70 -14.32 1.03
C PHE A 55 -18.08 -13.25 0.11
N THR A 56 -18.86 -12.27 -0.34
CA THR A 56 -18.36 -11.17 -1.19
C THR A 56 -17.24 -10.38 -0.52
N VAL A 57 -17.43 -9.94 0.73
CA VAL A 57 -16.39 -9.20 1.46
C VAL A 57 -15.17 -10.08 1.73
N TRP A 58 -15.39 -11.36 2.05
CA TRP A 58 -14.30 -12.31 2.25
C TRP A 58 -13.45 -12.49 0.98
N THR A 59 -14.08 -12.69 -0.18
CA THR A 59 -13.41 -12.84 -1.46
C THR A 59 -12.66 -11.57 -1.85
N LEU A 60 -13.29 -10.39 -1.73
CA LEU A 60 -12.65 -9.11 -2.01
C LEU A 60 -11.43 -8.85 -1.10
N GLN A 61 -11.51 -9.17 0.19
CA GLN A 61 -10.39 -9.02 1.11
C GLN A 61 -9.22 -9.95 0.75
N TYR A 62 -9.50 -11.20 0.38
CA TYR A 62 -8.46 -12.15 -0.03
C TYR A 62 -7.80 -11.75 -1.35
N ILE A 63 -8.59 -11.34 -2.35
CA ILE A 63 -8.07 -10.84 -3.62
C ILE A 63 -7.21 -9.60 -3.38
N ASN A 64 -7.70 -8.64 -2.58
CA ASN A 64 -6.95 -7.43 -2.25
C ASN A 64 -5.62 -7.75 -1.55
N LEU A 65 -5.64 -8.67 -0.57
CA LEU A 65 -4.44 -9.10 0.12
C LEU A 65 -3.44 -9.76 -0.84
N PHE A 66 -3.90 -10.62 -1.75
CA PHE A 66 -3.03 -11.27 -2.71
C PHE A 66 -2.45 -10.27 -3.72
N MET A 67 -3.29 -9.42 -4.27
CA MET A 67 -2.92 -8.46 -5.31
C MET A 67 -1.95 -7.39 -4.77
N ILE A 68 -2.15 -6.91 -3.55
CA ILE A 68 -1.25 -5.91 -2.95
C ILE A 68 0.13 -6.51 -2.63
N ASN A 69 0.21 -7.78 -2.22
CA ASN A 69 1.48 -8.46 -1.98
C ASN A 69 2.28 -8.64 -3.29
N ILE A 70 1.62 -9.06 -4.38
CA ILE A 70 2.26 -9.15 -5.70
C ILE A 70 2.73 -7.77 -6.16
N GLY A 71 1.87 -6.76 -6.04
CA GLY A 71 2.19 -5.38 -6.41
C GLY A 71 3.42 -4.85 -5.67
N PHE A 72 3.54 -5.17 -4.37
CA PHE A 72 4.70 -4.80 -3.56
C PHE A 72 6.00 -5.45 -4.07
N ILE A 73 5.98 -6.74 -4.42
CA ILE A 73 7.16 -7.44 -4.95
C ILE A 73 7.60 -6.83 -6.28
N ILE A 74 6.64 -6.53 -7.17
CA ILE A 74 6.93 -5.89 -8.47
C ILE A 74 7.50 -4.48 -8.26
N LEU A 75 6.89 -3.69 -7.38
CA LEU A 75 7.36 -2.34 -7.08
C LEU A 75 8.78 -2.35 -6.49
N ALA A 76 9.04 -3.28 -5.56
CA ALA A 76 10.36 -3.46 -4.95
C ALA A 76 11.42 -3.86 -5.99
N GLY A 77 11.12 -4.80 -6.89
CA GLY A 77 12.06 -5.18 -7.94
C GLY A 77 12.28 -4.09 -8.99
N SER A 78 11.27 -3.27 -9.30
CA SER A 78 11.45 -2.07 -10.14
C SER A 78 12.36 -1.04 -9.46
N ALA A 79 12.10 -0.74 -8.18
CA ALA A 79 12.94 0.20 -7.43
C ALA A 79 14.39 -0.28 -7.30
N LEU A 80 14.59 -1.60 -7.10
CA LEU A 80 15.93 -2.19 -7.04
C LEU A 80 16.65 -2.07 -8.39
N LYS A 81 15.93 -2.25 -9.51
CA LYS A 81 16.48 -2.05 -10.84
C LYS A 81 16.89 -0.59 -11.05
N ASP A 82 16.06 0.37 -10.68
CA ASP A 82 16.36 1.80 -10.84
C ASP A 82 17.61 2.21 -10.04
N VAL A 83 17.76 1.68 -8.82
CA VAL A 83 18.98 1.87 -8.02
C VAL A 83 20.19 1.21 -8.67
N TYR A 84 20.05 -0.01 -9.22
CA TYR A 84 21.16 -0.69 -9.89
C TYR A 84 21.65 0.08 -11.12
N THR A 85 20.73 0.53 -11.98
CA THR A 85 21.06 1.34 -13.16
C THR A 85 21.69 2.68 -12.80
N LEU A 86 21.36 3.25 -11.63
CA LEU A 86 21.99 4.48 -11.15
C LEU A 86 23.49 4.28 -10.82
N PHE A 87 23.88 3.11 -10.33
CA PHE A 87 25.26 2.81 -9.91
C PHE A 87 26.10 2.11 -10.98
N ASN A 88 25.49 1.26 -11.81
CA ASN A 88 26.14 0.59 -12.94
C ASN A 88 25.47 1.06 -14.24
N ASN A 89 26.25 1.67 -15.13
CA ASN A 89 25.84 2.06 -16.49
C ASN A 89 25.60 0.84 -17.43
N ASP A 90 25.27 -0.33 -16.88
CA ASP A 90 25.15 -1.58 -17.63
C ASP A 90 23.72 -2.12 -17.50
N ASP A 91 23.01 -2.19 -18.64
CA ASP A 91 21.59 -2.53 -18.77
C ASP A 91 21.29 -4.04 -18.68
N GLY A 92 22.25 -4.84 -18.19
CA GLY A 92 22.19 -6.30 -18.27
C GLY A 92 21.18 -7.00 -17.35
N LEU A 93 20.66 -6.33 -16.32
CA LEU A 93 19.81 -6.97 -15.31
C LEU A 93 18.33 -6.98 -15.72
N LYS A 94 17.83 -8.15 -16.13
CA LYS A 94 16.39 -8.34 -16.39
C LYS A 94 15.60 -8.05 -15.11
N LEU A 95 14.54 -7.23 -15.25
CA LEU A 95 13.59 -6.88 -14.19
C LEU A 95 13.09 -8.10 -13.39
N SER A 96 12.97 -9.25 -14.07
CA SER A 96 12.58 -10.51 -13.44
C SER A 96 13.55 -10.99 -12.35
N TYR A 97 14.86 -10.82 -12.52
CA TYR A 97 15.84 -11.18 -11.48
C TYR A 97 15.75 -10.24 -10.27
N CYS A 98 15.54 -8.93 -10.49
CA CYS A 98 15.29 -7.99 -9.39
C CYS A 98 14.00 -8.31 -8.63
N ASN A 99 12.92 -8.68 -9.34
CA ASN A 99 11.68 -9.15 -8.72
C ASN A 99 11.88 -10.45 -7.93
N LEU A 100 12.70 -11.38 -8.44
CA LEU A 100 13.03 -12.64 -7.73
C LEU A 100 13.78 -12.35 -6.43
N ILE A 101 14.79 -11.47 -6.46
CA ILE A 101 15.57 -11.07 -5.29
C ILE A 101 14.67 -10.35 -4.27
N ALA A 102 13.82 -9.42 -4.73
CA ALA A 102 12.86 -8.73 -3.89
C ALA A 102 11.85 -9.70 -3.26
N GLY A 103 11.33 -10.65 -4.04
CA GLY A 103 10.43 -11.70 -3.56
C GLY A 103 11.10 -12.60 -2.51
N PHE A 104 12.35 -12.99 -2.73
CA PHE A 104 13.13 -13.77 -1.76
C PHE A 104 13.38 -13.00 -0.46
N ALA A 105 13.76 -11.72 -0.55
CA ALA A 105 13.93 -10.86 0.62
C ALA A 105 12.62 -10.69 1.41
N CYS A 106 11.49 -10.48 0.72
CA CYS A 106 10.16 -10.44 1.35
C CYS A 106 9.80 -11.78 2.01
N PHE A 107 10.13 -12.91 1.38
CA PHE A 107 9.86 -14.24 1.93
C PHE A 107 10.68 -14.52 3.19
N MET A 108 11.98 -14.17 3.18
CA MET A 108 12.81 -14.23 4.38
C MET A 108 12.22 -13.34 5.49
N PHE A 109 11.88 -12.10 5.16
CA PHE A 109 11.28 -11.16 6.12
C PHE A 109 9.99 -11.71 6.75
N ALA A 110 9.13 -12.36 5.95
CA ALA A 110 7.90 -12.99 6.43
C ALA A 110 8.17 -14.14 7.42
N ILE A 111 9.23 -14.92 7.22
CA ILE A 111 9.64 -16.00 8.14
C ILE A 111 10.22 -15.43 9.44
N PHE A 112 11.02 -14.37 9.35
CA PHE A 112 11.68 -13.77 10.52
C PHE A 112 10.75 -12.97 11.42
N ILE A 113 9.60 -12.49 10.91
CA ILE A 113 8.63 -11.69 11.69
C ILE A 113 7.29 -12.42 11.78
N PRO A 114 7.21 -13.49 12.58
CA PRO A 114 5.95 -14.19 12.83
C PRO A 114 5.07 -13.48 13.88
N HIS A 115 5.56 -12.43 14.55
CA HIS A 115 4.91 -11.83 15.71
C HIS A 115 4.37 -10.41 15.46
N LEU A 116 3.13 -10.17 15.90
CA LEU A 116 2.38 -8.91 15.68
C LEU A 116 3.06 -7.69 16.32
N SER A 117 3.81 -7.87 17.42
CA SER A 117 4.50 -6.77 18.09
C SER A 117 5.67 -6.21 17.28
N ALA A 118 6.50 -7.04 16.63
CA ALA A 118 7.55 -6.54 15.73
C ALA A 118 6.98 -5.90 14.48
N LEU A 119 5.87 -6.43 13.96
CA LEU A 119 5.22 -5.83 12.80
C LEU A 119 4.86 -4.36 13.08
N ARG A 120 4.39 -4.05 14.30
CA ARG A 120 4.06 -2.69 14.72
C ARG A 120 5.29 -1.77 14.77
N VAL A 121 6.42 -2.26 15.28
CA VAL A 121 7.68 -1.50 15.32
C VAL A 121 8.19 -1.27 13.90
N TRP A 122 8.13 -2.29 13.04
CA TRP A 122 8.52 -2.17 11.63
C TRP A 122 7.63 -1.21 10.85
N LEU A 123 6.32 -1.21 11.12
CA LEU A 123 5.38 -0.23 10.58
C LEU A 123 5.75 1.20 10.99
N GLY A 124 6.15 1.41 12.26
CA GLY A 124 6.64 2.71 12.72
C GLY A 124 7.90 3.15 11.99
N PHE A 125 8.86 2.24 11.80
CA PHE A 125 10.08 2.50 11.04
C PHE A 125 9.81 2.80 9.56
N SER A 126 8.92 2.04 8.93
CA SER A 126 8.48 2.26 7.55
C SER A 126 7.78 3.62 7.39
N ALA A 127 6.93 4.01 8.34
CA ALA A 127 6.30 5.33 8.35
C ALA A 127 7.34 6.44 8.44
N PHE A 128 8.37 6.28 9.29
CA PHE A 128 9.46 7.23 9.41
C PHE A 128 10.26 7.38 8.11
N LEU A 129 10.63 6.27 7.45
CA LEU A 129 11.29 6.30 6.14
C LEU A 129 10.43 6.96 5.07
N SER A 130 9.12 6.70 5.07
CA SER A 130 8.17 7.33 4.16
C SER A 130 8.08 8.85 4.37
N LEU A 131 8.10 9.31 5.61
CA LEU A 131 8.14 10.75 5.92
C LEU A 131 9.40 11.43 5.38
N ILE A 132 10.56 10.77 5.52
CA ILE A 132 11.82 11.26 4.93
C ILE A 132 11.68 11.34 3.41
N TYR A 133 11.18 10.28 2.76
CA TYR A 133 10.97 10.25 1.31
C TYR A 133 10.05 11.38 0.84
N ILE A 134 8.90 11.59 1.49
CA ILE A 134 7.95 12.66 1.16
C ILE A 134 8.62 14.04 1.31
N THR A 135 9.40 14.24 2.38
CA THR A 135 10.11 15.51 2.63
C THR A 135 11.13 15.78 1.52
N VAL A 136 11.97 14.80 1.19
CA VAL A 136 12.99 14.92 0.13
C VAL A 136 12.33 15.14 -1.23
N ALA A 137 11.29 14.37 -1.56
CA ALA A 137 10.55 14.50 -2.82
C ALA A 137 9.90 15.89 -2.95
N THR A 138 9.36 16.44 -1.86
CA THR A 138 8.78 17.79 -1.83
C THR A 138 9.86 18.85 -2.06
N VAL A 139 11.01 18.73 -1.38
CA VAL A 139 12.13 19.67 -1.56
C VAL A 139 12.66 19.64 -2.99
N LEU A 140 12.84 18.45 -3.58
CA LEU A 140 13.25 18.30 -4.98
C LEU A 140 12.21 18.88 -5.93
N SER A 141 10.92 18.57 -5.74
CA SER A 141 9.83 19.10 -6.58
C SER A 141 9.76 20.62 -6.55
N VAL A 142 10.01 21.25 -5.39
CA VAL A 142 10.07 22.72 -5.26
C VAL A 142 11.30 23.30 -5.95
N LYS A 143 12.46 22.64 -5.86
CA LYS A 143 13.68 23.07 -6.56
C LYS A 143 13.53 22.97 -8.08
N ASP A 144 13.02 21.85 -8.58
CA ASP A 144 12.80 21.64 -10.01
C ASP A 144 11.70 22.56 -10.54
N GLY A 145 10.63 22.78 -9.78
CA GLY A 145 9.58 23.75 -10.12
C GLY A 145 10.09 25.19 -10.18
N LYS A 146 11.06 25.57 -9.34
CA LYS A 146 11.75 26.87 -9.41
C LYS A 146 12.71 27.00 -10.60
N LEU A 147 13.14 25.89 -11.19
CA LEU A 147 14.09 25.87 -12.31
C LEU A 147 13.38 25.98 -13.67
N ILE A 148 12.04 25.86 -13.68
CA ILE A 148 11.18 25.87 -14.87
C ILE A 148 10.44 27.23 -15.04
N PHE A 149 10.54 28.14 -14.07
CA PHE A 149 10.06 29.53 -14.15
C PHE A 149 11.23 30.52 -14.07
#